data_AF-A0A8S1DQP9-F1
#
_entry.id   AF-A0A8S1DQP9-F1
#
_cell.length_a   1.000
_cell.length_b   1.000
_cell.length_c   1.000
_cell.angle_alpha   90.00
_cell.angle_beta   90.00
_cell.angle_gamma   90.00
#
_symmetry.space_group_name_H-M   'P 1'
#
loop_
_entity.id
_entity.type
_entity.pdbx_description
1 polymer ?
#
loop_
_entity_poly.entity_id
_entity_poly.type
_entity_poly.pdbx_seq_one_letter_code
_entity_poly.pdbx_strand_id
1 'polypeptide(L)'
;MDKCDMLRGQRKTRLLLLLGLLIALSFLRYALHRAVHQARAQKSTPDKFALDSKGCRILSRKIEEKATNRTRIICSQEQKFANGHKCCYTNIFGVFGDDNSFRLGDACRPMEELLVPESGMQLRGNDVPEFIRVSCGSDENVHFRPFVPFKDQVEDRCNKLPKRPHQVSVLLFIIDSNSRWRAEQEFPSTMETLRRMSAVNLKGQSPVGNDAFANLVPLLMGQAVDELDDVCGWPSPRPERPKFDQCPHLWRSFAEQGFRTLFADLPTRAAIFNSQEGGFASPPTDYYPRPFFLAAEGPSGCVGRRTETSVLLRYVQTFVRRFASSRYLAVVRVARSAPDQALSEALKTLRRRKQLENTVLVVLTAGEIPPKVF
;
A
#
# COMPACT_ATOMS: atom_id res chain seq x y z
N MET A 1 -9.94 -18.88 -37.12
CA MET A 1 -9.77 -18.69 -35.65
C MET A 1 -8.77 -19.72 -35.19
N ASP A 2 -7.54 -19.28 -34.91
CA ASP A 2 -6.40 -20.17 -34.68
C ASP A 2 -6.44 -20.89 -33.34
N LYS A 3 -6.07 -22.18 -33.36
CA LYS A 3 -5.95 -23.07 -32.19
C LYS A 3 -5.07 -22.48 -31.06
N CYS A 4 -4.19 -21.52 -31.37
CA CYS A 4 -3.35 -20.83 -30.38
C CYS A 4 -4.12 -19.88 -29.44
N ASP A 5 -5.18 -19.21 -29.92
CA ASP A 5 -5.97 -18.29 -29.07
C ASP A 5 -6.89 -19.05 -28.10
N MET A 6 -7.38 -20.20 -28.52
CA MET A 6 -8.18 -21.10 -27.68
C MET A 6 -7.35 -21.67 -26.51
N LEU A 7 -6.08 -22.01 -26.75
CA LEU A 7 -5.16 -22.50 -25.72
C LEU A 7 -4.70 -21.41 -24.74
N ARG A 8 -4.57 -20.15 -25.18
CA ARG A 8 -4.29 -18.99 -24.29
C ARG A 8 -5.48 -18.67 -23.39
N GLY A 9 -6.71 -18.73 -23.93
CA GLY A 9 -7.95 -18.57 -23.17
C GLY A 9 -8.09 -19.64 -22.09
N GLN A 10 -7.95 -20.91 -22.45
CA GLN A 10 -8.07 -22.02 -21.49
C GLN A 10 -7.00 -22.00 -20.39
N ARG A 11 -5.76 -21.54 -20.68
CA ARG A 11 -4.70 -21.42 -19.65
C ARG A 11 -4.96 -20.28 -18.66
N LYS A 12 -5.48 -19.13 -19.12
CA LYS A 12 -5.91 -18.04 -18.23
C LYS A 12 -7.08 -18.46 -17.34
N THR A 13 -8.05 -19.18 -17.89
CA THR A 13 -9.18 -19.71 -17.12
C THR A 13 -8.71 -20.75 -16.09
N ARG A 14 -7.79 -21.66 -16.45
CA ARG A 14 -7.21 -22.63 -15.51
C ARG A 14 -6.38 -21.98 -14.40
N LEU A 15 -5.61 -20.92 -14.71
CA LEU A 15 -4.84 -20.20 -13.70
C LEU A 15 -5.75 -19.40 -12.76
N LEU A 16 -6.79 -18.74 -13.27
CA LEU A 16 -7.81 -18.05 -12.46
C LEU A 16 -8.61 -19.03 -11.59
N LEU A 17 -8.94 -20.21 -12.13
CA LEU A 17 -9.58 -21.28 -11.38
C LEU A 17 -8.66 -21.84 -10.30
N LEU A 18 -7.36 -22.05 -10.57
CA LEU A 18 -6.39 -22.49 -9.58
C LEU A 18 -6.14 -21.45 -8.49
N LEU A 19 -6.07 -20.16 -8.85
CA LEU A 19 -5.97 -19.08 -7.86
C LEU A 19 -7.25 -18.99 -7.02
N GLY A 20 -8.41 -19.09 -7.67
CA GLY A 20 -9.71 -19.17 -7.01
C GLY A 20 -9.83 -20.40 -6.09
N LEU A 21 -9.28 -21.55 -6.49
CA LEU A 21 -9.26 -22.78 -5.69
C LEU A 21 -8.29 -22.67 -4.51
N LEU A 22 -7.13 -22.05 -4.69
CA LEU A 22 -6.18 -21.81 -3.59
C LEU A 22 -6.78 -20.86 -2.56
N ILE A 23 -7.43 -19.79 -3.02
CA ILE A 23 -8.18 -18.88 -2.16
C ILE A 23 -9.33 -19.64 -1.45
N ALA A 24 -10.11 -20.42 -2.19
CA ALA A 24 -11.21 -21.22 -1.63
C ALA A 24 -10.74 -22.30 -0.64
N LEU A 25 -9.60 -22.94 -0.87
CA LEU A 25 -9.00 -23.94 0.03
C LEU A 25 -8.48 -23.30 1.31
N SER A 26 -7.90 -22.09 1.23
CA SER A 26 -7.59 -21.29 2.42
C SER A 26 -8.85 -20.95 3.21
N PHE A 27 -9.95 -20.58 2.53
CA PHE A 27 -11.25 -20.35 3.18
C PHE A 27 -11.89 -21.63 3.73
N LEU A 28 -11.71 -22.78 3.10
CA LEU A 28 -12.27 -24.06 3.55
C LEU A 28 -11.53 -24.58 4.80
N ARG A 29 -10.19 -24.44 4.83
CA ARG A 29 -9.38 -24.69 6.03
C ARG A 29 -9.81 -23.79 7.18
N TYR A 30 -9.99 -22.50 6.90
CA TYR A 30 -10.52 -21.53 7.87
C TYR A 30 -11.93 -21.90 8.38
N ALA A 31 -12.84 -22.32 7.50
CA ALA A 31 -14.21 -22.69 7.87
C ALA A 31 -14.27 -23.97 8.74
N LEU A 32 -13.46 -24.99 8.42
CA LEU A 32 -13.34 -26.22 9.21
C LEU A 32 -12.77 -25.95 10.60
N HIS A 33 -11.79 -25.04 10.72
CA HIS A 33 -11.17 -24.67 12.00
C HIS A 33 -12.10 -23.80 12.87
N ARG A 34 -12.85 -22.88 12.25
CA ARG A 34 -13.83 -22.02 12.93
C ARG A 34 -14.99 -22.81 13.56
N ALA A 35 -15.41 -23.92 12.94
CA ALA A 35 -16.43 -24.81 13.49
C ALA A 35 -15.99 -25.46 14.83
N VAL A 36 -14.67 -25.62 15.03
CA VAL A 36 -14.09 -26.17 16.27
C VAL A 36 -14.00 -25.10 17.37
N HIS A 37 -13.71 -23.85 17.01
CA HIS A 37 -13.53 -22.75 17.98
C HIS A 37 -14.83 -22.05 18.40
N GLN A 38 -15.92 -22.11 17.62
CA GLN A 38 -17.22 -21.53 17.98
C GLN A 38 -17.88 -22.16 19.22
N ALA A 39 -17.34 -23.26 19.76
CA ALA A 39 -17.79 -23.86 21.02
C ALA A 39 -17.24 -23.17 22.29
N ARG A 40 -16.30 -22.22 22.17
CA ARG A 40 -15.66 -21.55 23.32
C ARG A 40 -15.46 -20.06 23.07
N ALA A 41 -16.41 -19.23 23.49
CA ALA A 41 -16.19 -17.92 24.14
C ALA A 41 -17.39 -16.98 23.90
N GLN A 42 -17.97 -16.53 25.00
CA GLN A 42 -18.96 -15.47 25.03
C GLN A 42 -18.59 -14.49 26.16
N LYS A 43 -18.75 -13.20 25.86
CA LYS A 43 -18.74 -11.99 26.73
C LYS A 43 -17.42 -11.22 26.87
N SER A 44 -17.41 -10.00 26.33
CA SER A 44 -16.96 -8.80 27.04
C SER A 44 -17.62 -7.53 26.45
N THR A 45 -17.81 -6.54 27.32
CA THR A 45 -18.54 -5.27 27.19
C THR A 45 -17.75 -4.15 26.49
N PRO A 46 -18.40 -3.07 26.00
CA PRO A 46 -17.73 -2.00 25.26
C PRO A 46 -17.28 -0.84 26.16
N ASP A 47 -16.01 -0.44 26.06
CA ASP A 47 -15.48 0.81 26.62
C ASP A 47 -15.66 1.98 25.65
N LYS A 48 -16.13 3.12 26.18
CA LYS A 48 -16.30 4.39 25.48
C LYS A 48 -15.02 5.23 25.61
N PHE A 49 -14.44 5.64 24.49
CA PHE A 49 -13.49 6.77 24.45
C PHE A 49 -14.04 7.89 23.58
N ALA A 50 -14.34 9.02 24.23
CA ALA A 50 -14.62 10.30 23.60
C ALA A 50 -13.30 11.06 23.43
N LEU A 51 -13.01 11.54 22.22
CA LEU A 51 -11.91 12.46 21.94
C LEU A 51 -12.49 13.85 21.66
N ASP A 52 -12.21 14.77 22.58
CA ASP A 52 -12.53 16.19 22.53
C ASP A 52 -11.69 16.88 21.45
N SER A 53 -12.36 17.58 20.54
CA SER A 53 -11.73 18.28 19.42
C SER A 53 -11.95 19.79 19.57
N LYS A 54 -10.94 20.50 20.08
CA LYS A 54 -10.83 21.95 19.90
C LYS A 54 -9.45 22.31 19.38
N GLY A 55 -9.41 22.81 18.14
CA GLY A 55 -8.32 23.65 17.64
C GLY A 55 -7.85 23.37 16.22
N CYS A 56 -8.61 23.79 15.20
CA CYS A 56 -8.01 24.46 14.03
C CYS A 56 -9.08 25.19 13.19
N ARG A 57 -9.00 26.53 13.12
CA ARG A 57 -9.84 27.34 12.22
C ARG A 57 -9.34 27.16 10.79
N ILE A 58 -10.18 26.57 9.93
CA ILE A 58 -10.01 26.58 8.48
C ILE A 58 -10.41 27.96 7.98
N LEU A 59 -9.51 28.68 7.32
CA LEU A 59 -9.87 29.86 6.53
C LEU A 59 -10.62 29.39 5.28
N SER A 60 -11.93 29.21 5.42
CA SER A 60 -12.85 28.96 4.33
C SER A 60 -13.09 30.24 3.53
N ARG A 61 -12.48 30.37 2.35
CA ARG A 61 -13.01 31.28 1.31
C ARG A 61 -14.27 30.61 0.73
N LYS A 62 -15.43 31.22 0.97
CA LYS A 62 -16.70 30.85 0.33
C LYS A 62 -16.53 30.90 -1.18
N ILE A 63 -16.58 29.75 -1.83
CA ILE A 63 -17.09 29.64 -3.20
C ILE A 63 -18.42 28.91 -3.05
N GLU A 64 -19.51 29.66 -3.10
CA GLU A 64 -20.87 29.12 -3.10
C GLU A 64 -21.15 28.49 -4.47
N GLU A 65 -20.89 27.18 -4.59
CA GLU A 65 -21.53 26.34 -5.60
C GLU A 65 -22.08 25.06 -4.95
N LYS A 66 -23.29 24.71 -5.38
CA LYS A 66 -24.28 23.87 -4.71
C LYS A 66 -23.80 22.44 -4.39
N ALA A 67 -24.11 22.02 -3.16
CA ALA A 67 -24.45 20.65 -2.73
C ALA A 67 -23.51 19.50 -3.15
N THR A 68 -22.46 19.28 -2.37
CA THR A 68 -22.09 17.93 -1.86
C THR A 68 -21.16 18.12 -0.68
N ASN A 69 -21.51 17.53 0.47
CA ASN A 69 -20.79 17.67 1.75
C ASN A 69 -19.45 16.88 1.75
N ARG A 70 -18.66 16.96 0.67
CA ARG A 70 -17.35 16.32 0.51
C ARG A 70 -16.26 17.36 0.73
N THR A 71 -15.62 17.34 1.90
CA THR A 71 -14.43 18.16 2.20
C THR A 71 -13.32 17.81 1.20
N ARG A 72 -13.07 18.68 0.23
CA ARG A 72 -12.00 18.50 -0.76
C ARG A 72 -10.70 18.99 -0.13
N ILE A 73 -9.73 18.11 0.07
CA ILE A 73 -8.38 18.51 0.51
C ILE A 73 -7.73 19.30 -0.64
N ILE A 74 -7.57 20.61 -0.47
CA ILE A 74 -6.89 21.49 -1.42
C ILE A 74 -5.44 21.66 -0.95
N CYS A 75 -4.49 20.95 -1.58
CA CYS A 75 -3.08 21.16 -1.33
C CYS A 75 -2.59 22.39 -2.11
N SER A 76 -2.75 23.60 -1.55
CA SER A 76 -2.25 24.85 -2.13
C SER A 76 -0.98 25.32 -1.42
N GLN A 77 0.19 24.84 -1.87
CA GLN A 77 1.44 25.55 -1.61
C GLN A 77 2.08 25.91 -2.94
N GLU A 78 1.77 27.11 -3.46
CA GLU A 78 2.60 27.74 -4.49
C GLU A 78 3.96 28.11 -3.89
N GLN A 79 4.87 27.13 -3.77
CA GLN A 79 6.26 27.42 -3.49
C GLN A 79 6.94 27.82 -4.80
N LYS A 80 7.12 29.13 -4.98
CA LYS A 80 7.99 29.68 -6.02
C LYS A 80 9.42 29.28 -5.64
N PHE A 81 10.15 28.63 -6.55
CA PHE A 81 11.61 28.69 -6.46
C PHE A 81 11.96 30.17 -6.55
N ALA A 82 12.35 30.79 -5.45
CA ALA A 82 13.01 32.07 -5.56
C ALA A 82 14.34 31.79 -6.30
N ASN A 83 14.44 32.34 -7.52
CA ASN A 83 15.65 32.27 -8.32
C ASN A 83 16.83 32.73 -7.46
N GLY A 84 17.80 31.84 -7.18
CA GLY A 84 19.04 32.18 -6.50
C GLY A 84 19.36 31.44 -5.19
N HIS A 85 18.51 30.57 -4.65
CA HIS A 85 18.85 29.80 -3.44
C HIS A 85 19.61 28.51 -3.75
N LYS A 86 20.71 28.26 -3.04
CA LYS A 86 21.40 26.97 -3.04
C LYS A 86 20.51 25.91 -2.37
N CYS A 87 20.23 24.83 -3.10
CA CYS A 87 19.49 23.68 -2.60
C CYS A 87 20.44 22.53 -2.30
N CYS A 88 20.10 21.71 -1.30
CA CYS A 88 20.78 20.47 -1.01
C CYS A 88 19.76 19.39 -0.61
N TYR A 89 20.17 18.12 -0.64
CA TYR A 89 19.32 17.00 -0.28
C TYR A 89 19.92 16.18 0.87
N THR A 90 19.05 15.64 1.71
CA THR A 90 19.38 14.63 2.71
C THR A 90 18.61 13.36 2.44
N ASN A 91 19.24 12.21 2.67
CA ASN A 91 18.59 10.91 2.53
C ASN A 91 17.66 10.67 3.72
N ILE A 92 16.57 9.95 3.48
CA ILE A 92 15.64 9.50 4.52
C ILE A 92 15.79 7.99 4.66
N PHE A 93 16.05 7.55 5.90
CA PHE A 93 16.20 6.13 6.22
C PHE A 93 15.16 5.71 7.27
N GLY A 94 14.76 4.43 7.22
CA GLY A 94 14.06 3.80 8.33
C GLY A 94 15.01 3.52 9.50
N VAL A 95 14.45 3.32 10.69
CA VAL A 95 15.18 2.94 11.90
C VAL A 95 14.95 1.44 12.16
N PHE A 96 16.03 0.68 12.35
CA PHE A 96 15.91 -0.74 12.69
C PHE A 96 15.31 -0.89 14.10
N GLY A 97 14.37 -1.83 14.27
CA GLY A 97 13.64 -2.04 15.52
C GLY A 97 12.45 -1.10 15.73
N ASP A 98 12.36 0.00 14.99
CA ASP A 98 11.28 0.98 15.12
C ASP A 98 10.83 1.53 13.76
N ASP A 99 9.86 0.84 13.16
CA ASP A 99 9.23 1.26 11.91
C ASP A 99 8.22 2.42 12.07
N ASN A 100 8.06 2.99 13.27
CA ASN A 100 7.36 4.25 13.50
C ASN A 100 8.27 5.47 13.48
N SER A 101 9.58 5.25 13.32
CA SER A 101 10.58 6.30 13.27
C SER A 101 11.31 6.34 11.93
N PHE A 102 11.85 7.51 11.62
CA PHE A 102 12.77 7.71 10.50
C PHE A 102 13.98 8.50 10.99
N ARG A 103 15.08 8.43 10.23
CA ARG A 103 16.25 9.27 10.44
C ARG A 103 16.65 9.95 9.14
N LEU A 104 17.12 11.19 9.26
CA LEU A 104 17.75 11.90 8.14
C LEU A 104 19.24 11.57 8.11
N GLY A 105 19.83 11.58 6.92
CA GLY A 105 21.29 11.55 6.79
C GLY A 105 21.94 12.81 7.36
N ASP A 106 23.16 12.66 7.88
CA ASP A 106 23.85 13.72 8.64
C ASP A 106 24.32 14.90 7.78
N ALA A 107 24.48 14.70 6.47
CA ALA A 107 25.01 15.69 5.55
C ALA A 107 23.97 16.12 4.51
N CYS A 108 23.82 17.44 4.33
CA CYS A 108 23.08 18.01 3.21
C CYS A 108 23.98 18.04 1.98
N ARG A 109 23.70 17.16 1.01
CA ARG A 109 24.51 16.98 -0.19
C ARG A 109 24.06 17.92 -1.32
N PRO A 110 24.99 18.49 -2.11
CA PRO A 110 24.67 19.29 -3.29
C PRO A 110 23.74 18.56 -4.25
N MET A 111 22.81 19.28 -4.89
CA MET A 111 21.86 18.65 -5.83
C MET A 111 22.54 18.05 -7.06
N GLU A 112 23.75 18.52 -7.41
CA GLU A 112 24.58 18.01 -8.50
C GLU A 112 25.10 16.58 -8.24
N GLU A 113 25.23 16.19 -6.95
CA GLU A 113 25.59 14.83 -6.55
C GLU A 113 24.39 13.88 -6.59
N LEU A 114 23.17 14.40 -6.72
CA LEU A 114 21.97 13.58 -6.77
C LEU A 114 21.95 12.81 -8.09
N LEU A 115 22.33 11.54 -8.03
CA LEU A 115 22.15 10.59 -9.11
C LEU A 115 20.65 10.29 -9.26
N VAL A 116 19.92 11.17 -9.95
CA VAL A 116 18.53 10.94 -10.32
C VAL A 116 18.52 10.02 -11.53
N PRO A 117 17.74 8.92 -11.53
CA PRO A 117 17.55 8.15 -12.75
C PRO A 117 16.77 9.02 -13.74
N GLU A 118 17.44 9.56 -14.76
CA GLU A 118 16.75 9.97 -15.98
C GLU A 118 15.91 8.81 -16.49
N SER A 119 14.80 9.10 -17.18
CA SER A 119 13.93 8.05 -17.71
C SER A 119 14.68 7.19 -18.73
N GLY A 120 15.27 6.10 -18.27
CA GLY A 120 16.06 5.18 -19.10
C GLY A 120 17.41 4.77 -18.49
N MET A 121 17.95 5.51 -17.52
CA MET A 121 19.26 5.20 -16.95
C MET A 121 19.14 4.23 -15.76
N GLN A 122 19.79 3.07 -15.87
CA GLN A 122 19.92 2.07 -14.80
C GLN A 122 20.99 2.52 -13.79
N LEU A 123 20.61 3.38 -12.85
CA LEU A 123 21.42 3.52 -11.65
C LEU A 123 21.14 2.29 -10.76
N ARG A 124 22.13 1.39 -10.72
CA ARG A 124 22.24 0.27 -9.78
C ARG A 124 23.14 0.71 -8.63
N GLY A 125 23.10 0.02 -7.50
CA GLY A 125 23.91 0.37 -6.34
C GLY A 125 23.09 0.85 -5.14
N ASN A 126 23.59 0.50 -3.95
CA ASN A 126 23.08 1.00 -2.67
C ASN A 126 23.27 2.53 -2.49
N ASP A 127 24.06 3.17 -3.36
CA ASP A 127 24.36 4.60 -3.30
C ASP A 127 23.24 5.48 -3.86
N VAL A 128 22.28 4.89 -4.59
CA VAL A 128 21.11 5.63 -5.11
C VAL A 128 20.07 5.75 -3.99
N PRO A 129 19.76 6.96 -3.52
CA PRO A 129 18.80 7.11 -2.43
C PRO A 129 17.39 6.74 -2.89
N GLU A 130 16.69 5.93 -2.09
CA GLU A 130 15.28 5.64 -2.31
C GLU A 130 14.39 6.84 -1.95
N PHE A 131 14.75 7.59 -0.92
CA PHE A 131 13.96 8.70 -0.40
C PHE A 131 14.85 9.87 -0.06
N ILE A 132 14.49 11.07 -0.53
CA ILE A 132 15.22 12.30 -0.22
C ILE A 132 14.30 13.40 0.30
N ARG A 133 14.87 14.22 1.18
CA ARG A 133 14.38 15.53 1.61
C ARG A 133 15.28 16.59 1.00
N VAL A 134 14.74 17.42 0.10
CA VAL A 134 15.42 18.57 -0.48
C VAL A 134 15.08 19.80 0.34
N SER A 135 16.08 20.59 0.70
CA SER A 135 15.93 21.87 1.38
C SER A 135 16.58 22.96 0.52
N CYS A 136 15.89 24.09 0.35
CA CYS A 136 16.35 25.22 -0.45
C CYS A 136 16.23 26.52 0.34
N GLY A 137 17.35 27.10 0.76
CA GLY A 137 17.32 28.34 1.55
C GLY A 137 16.79 28.13 2.98
N SER A 138 15.63 28.69 3.31
CA SER A 138 15.03 28.59 4.66
C SER A 138 14.39 27.21 4.95
N ASP A 139 14.27 26.87 6.23
CA ASP A 139 13.68 25.60 6.72
C ASP A 139 12.21 25.37 6.32
N GLU A 140 11.53 26.38 5.75
CA GLU A 140 10.14 26.28 5.27
C GLU A 140 10.01 25.77 3.83
N ASN A 141 11.11 25.76 3.05
CA ASN A 141 11.13 25.29 1.67
C ASN A 141 11.69 23.88 1.57
N VAL A 142 10.91 22.93 2.05
CA VAL A 142 11.26 21.50 2.06
C VAL A 142 10.44 20.73 1.01
N HIS A 143 11.12 19.91 0.23
CA HIS A 143 10.50 19.03 -0.75
C HIS A 143 10.90 17.59 -0.55
N PHE A 144 9.91 16.70 -0.51
CA PHE A 144 10.14 15.26 -0.41
C PHE A 144 10.01 14.62 -1.79
N ARG A 145 10.94 13.71 -2.11
CA ARG A 145 10.90 12.93 -3.35
C ARG A 145 11.22 11.46 -3.07
N PRO A 146 10.29 10.54 -3.42
CA PRO A 146 10.56 9.12 -3.41
C PRO A 146 10.98 8.64 -4.80
N PHE A 147 11.92 7.70 -4.83
CA PHE A 147 12.46 7.01 -5.98
C PHE A 147 12.30 5.51 -5.82
N VAL A 148 12.40 4.78 -6.93
CA VAL A 148 12.38 3.31 -6.92
C VAL A 148 13.68 2.84 -7.59
N PRO A 149 14.85 2.90 -6.91
CA PRO A 149 16.11 2.44 -7.49
C PRO A 149 16.13 0.92 -7.64
N PHE A 150 17.01 0.39 -8.49
CA PHE A 150 17.33 -1.05 -8.43
C PHE A 150 18.22 -1.29 -7.21
N LYS A 151 17.86 -2.26 -6.37
CA LYS A 151 18.64 -2.63 -5.18
C LYS A 151 19.45 -3.88 -5.50
N ASP A 152 20.77 -3.82 -5.40
CA ASP A 152 21.64 -4.92 -5.84
C ASP A 152 21.30 -6.25 -5.15
N GLN A 153 21.09 -6.22 -3.83
CA GLN A 153 20.69 -7.40 -3.06
C GLN A 153 19.37 -8.05 -3.58
N VAL A 154 18.44 -7.23 -4.04
CA VAL A 154 17.14 -7.69 -4.58
C VAL A 154 17.34 -8.27 -5.98
N GLU A 155 18.11 -7.59 -6.82
CA GLU A 155 18.42 -8.04 -8.18
C GLU A 155 19.23 -9.35 -8.15
N ASP A 156 20.21 -9.47 -7.27
CA ASP A 156 21.02 -10.67 -7.08
C ASP A 156 20.15 -11.85 -6.60
N ARG A 157 19.25 -11.61 -5.63
CA ARG A 157 18.26 -12.62 -5.21
C ARG A 157 17.39 -13.08 -6.38
N CYS A 158 16.87 -12.15 -7.17
CA CYS A 158 16.01 -12.44 -8.31
C CYS A 158 16.75 -13.16 -9.45
N ASN A 159 18.02 -12.82 -9.70
CA ASN A 159 18.81 -13.36 -10.82
C ASN A 159 19.33 -14.78 -10.55
N LYS A 160 19.45 -15.20 -9.28
CA LYS A 160 19.81 -16.58 -8.91
C LYS A 160 18.75 -17.62 -9.28
N LEU A 161 17.51 -17.20 -9.49
CA LEU A 161 16.40 -18.10 -9.76
C LEU A 161 16.22 -18.33 -11.27
N PRO A 162 15.82 -19.54 -11.69
CA PRO A 162 15.61 -19.85 -13.09
C PRO A 162 14.48 -18.98 -13.68
N LYS A 163 14.78 -18.31 -14.80
CA LYS A 163 13.77 -17.55 -15.57
C LYS A 163 12.74 -18.54 -16.11
N ARG A 164 11.49 -18.42 -15.66
CA ARG A 164 10.37 -19.20 -16.23
C ARG A 164 9.72 -18.38 -17.36
N PRO A 165 9.23 -19.02 -18.42
CA PRO A 165 8.43 -18.33 -19.42
C PRO A 165 7.08 -17.87 -18.83
N HIS A 166 6.55 -16.74 -19.33
CA HIS A 166 5.20 -16.24 -19.02
C HIS A 166 4.91 -15.97 -17.53
N GLN A 167 5.84 -15.35 -16.82
CA GLN A 167 5.67 -15.01 -15.41
C GLN A 167 4.86 -13.72 -15.25
N VAL A 168 3.77 -13.80 -14.49
CA VAL A 168 2.82 -12.69 -14.28
C VAL A 168 3.11 -12.00 -12.95
N SER A 169 3.02 -10.67 -12.93
CA SER A 169 3.13 -9.85 -11.71
C SER A 169 1.77 -9.73 -11.00
N VAL A 170 1.78 -9.37 -9.72
CA VAL A 170 0.56 -9.21 -8.92
C VAL A 170 0.51 -7.79 -8.37
N LEU A 171 -0.58 -7.08 -8.62
CA LEU A 171 -0.88 -5.78 -8.06
C LEU A 171 -2.19 -5.87 -7.27
N LEU A 172 -2.08 -5.80 -5.95
CA LEU A 172 -3.19 -5.84 -5.02
C LEU A 172 -3.45 -4.44 -4.47
N PHE A 173 -4.56 -3.83 -4.87
CA PHE A 173 -5.09 -2.62 -4.25
C PHE A 173 -6.12 -2.97 -3.19
N ILE A 174 -5.96 -2.38 -2.01
CA ILE A 174 -6.87 -2.51 -0.89
C ILE A 174 -7.43 -1.13 -0.61
N ILE A 175 -8.75 -0.98 -0.72
CA ILE A 175 -9.46 0.23 -0.31
C ILE A 175 -9.89 0.03 1.13
N ASP A 176 -9.47 0.93 2.01
CA ASP A 176 -9.89 0.95 3.42
C ASP A 176 -11.36 1.37 3.55
N SER A 177 -12.27 0.55 3.01
CA SER A 177 -13.71 0.77 3.01
C SER A 177 -14.44 -0.50 3.44
N ASN A 178 -15.60 -0.31 4.05
CA ASN A 178 -16.22 -1.28 4.94
C ASN A 178 -17.15 -2.26 4.20
N SER A 179 -17.44 -2.00 2.91
CA SER A 179 -18.23 -2.91 2.08
C SER A 179 -18.12 -2.59 0.59
N ARG A 180 -18.46 -3.59 -0.25
CA ARG A 180 -18.66 -3.39 -1.69
C ARG A 180 -19.64 -2.25 -1.98
N TRP A 181 -20.78 -2.19 -1.28
CA TRP A 181 -21.78 -1.15 -1.48
C TRP A 181 -21.20 0.24 -1.22
N ARG A 182 -20.45 0.39 -0.13
CA ARG A 182 -19.82 1.67 0.20
C ARG A 182 -18.75 2.05 -0.82
N ALA A 183 -17.94 1.10 -1.29
CA ALA A 183 -16.97 1.35 -2.36
C ALA A 183 -17.63 1.83 -3.66
N GLU A 184 -18.80 1.29 -4.03
CA GLU A 184 -19.58 1.76 -5.20
C GLU A 184 -20.05 3.22 -5.05
N GLN A 185 -20.30 3.69 -3.83
CA GLN A 185 -20.76 5.05 -3.55
C GLN A 185 -19.60 6.05 -3.36
N GLU A 186 -18.52 5.62 -2.70
CA GLU A 186 -17.37 6.46 -2.37
C GLU A 186 -16.36 6.54 -3.53
N PHE A 187 -16.24 5.46 -4.31
CA PHE A 187 -15.28 5.32 -5.41
C PHE A 187 -15.95 5.05 -6.78
N PRO A 188 -16.99 5.79 -7.19
CA PRO A 188 -17.76 5.48 -8.40
C PRO A 188 -16.92 5.50 -9.68
N SER A 189 -15.96 6.43 -9.81
CA SER A 189 -15.09 6.56 -10.98
C SER A 189 -14.10 5.41 -11.06
N THR A 190 -13.59 4.95 -9.91
CA THR A 190 -12.74 3.77 -9.82
C THR A 190 -13.51 2.52 -10.21
N MET A 191 -14.72 2.33 -9.67
CA MET A 191 -15.56 1.17 -10.00
C MET A 191 -15.94 1.14 -11.47
N GLU A 192 -16.28 2.28 -12.06
CA GLU A 192 -16.52 2.41 -13.50
C GLU A 192 -15.27 2.10 -14.34
N THR A 193 -14.10 2.57 -13.89
CA THR A 193 -12.83 2.25 -14.55
C THR A 193 -12.57 0.74 -14.56
N LEU A 194 -12.80 0.06 -13.44
CA LEU A 194 -12.67 -1.40 -13.32
C LEU A 194 -13.66 -2.13 -14.25
N ARG A 195 -14.91 -1.69 -14.34
CA ARG A 195 -15.89 -2.25 -15.29
C ARG A 195 -15.42 -2.10 -16.73
N ARG A 196 -14.93 -0.93 -17.13
CA ARG A 196 -14.38 -0.69 -18.47
C ARG A 196 -13.12 -1.51 -18.76
N MET A 197 -12.42 -1.96 -17.72
CA MET A 197 -11.28 -2.88 -17.81
C MET A 197 -11.71 -4.34 -17.89
N SER A 198 -13.01 -4.62 -17.94
CA SER A 198 -13.58 -5.98 -17.89
C SER A 198 -13.15 -6.74 -16.64
N ALA A 199 -12.96 -6.03 -15.51
CA ALA A 199 -12.65 -6.65 -14.24
C ALA A 199 -13.81 -7.55 -13.80
N VAL A 200 -13.50 -8.75 -13.33
CA VAL A 200 -14.48 -9.71 -12.83
C VAL A 200 -14.80 -9.35 -11.39
N ASN A 201 -16.07 -9.08 -11.11
CA ASN A 201 -16.54 -8.83 -9.75
C ASN A 201 -16.83 -10.16 -9.04
N LEU A 202 -15.98 -10.52 -8.07
CA LEU A 202 -16.16 -11.70 -7.24
C LEU A 202 -17.20 -11.43 -6.15
N LYS A 203 -18.39 -12.02 -6.30
CA LYS A 203 -19.50 -11.90 -5.34
C LYS A 203 -19.38 -12.96 -4.23
N GLY A 204 -20.03 -12.72 -3.10
CA GLY A 204 -20.14 -13.68 -2.00
C GLY A 204 -18.96 -13.70 -1.01
N GLN A 205 -18.01 -12.76 -1.14
CA GLN A 205 -16.94 -12.58 -0.18
C GLN A 205 -17.48 -11.87 1.07
N SER A 206 -17.21 -12.45 2.23
CA SER A 206 -17.58 -11.89 3.53
C SER A 206 -16.32 -11.52 4.30
N PRO A 207 -16.34 -10.42 5.06
CA PRO A 207 -15.26 -10.11 6.00
C PRO A 207 -15.13 -11.24 7.03
N VAL A 208 -13.90 -11.50 7.44
CA VAL A 208 -13.53 -12.55 8.40
C VAL A 208 -13.44 -12.01 9.82
N GLY A 209 -13.22 -10.70 9.97
CA GLY A 209 -13.16 -10.00 11.25
C GLY A 209 -13.88 -8.64 11.25
N ASN A 210 -13.91 -8.00 12.42
CA ASN A 210 -14.69 -6.78 12.64
C ASN A 210 -13.96 -5.50 12.19
N ASP A 211 -12.64 -5.52 12.08
CA ASP A 211 -11.81 -4.38 11.69
C ASP A 211 -10.90 -4.69 10.49
N ALA A 212 -10.19 -3.68 9.98
CA ALA A 212 -9.28 -3.86 8.86
C ALA A 212 -8.10 -4.80 9.19
N PHE A 213 -7.63 -4.82 10.44
CA PHE A 213 -6.54 -5.68 10.90
C PHE A 213 -6.93 -7.16 10.80
N ALA A 214 -8.02 -7.54 11.45
CA ALA A 214 -8.55 -8.90 11.44
C ALA A 214 -8.99 -9.36 10.04
N ASN A 215 -9.33 -8.45 9.13
CA ASN A 215 -9.64 -8.79 7.75
C ASN A 215 -8.42 -8.98 6.86
N LEU A 216 -7.33 -8.26 7.10
CA LEU A 216 -6.13 -8.33 6.26
C LEU A 216 -5.08 -9.31 6.76
N VAL A 217 -5.03 -9.62 8.06
CA VAL A 217 -4.11 -10.65 8.59
C VAL A 217 -4.30 -12.00 7.88
N PRO A 218 -5.52 -12.54 7.71
CA PRO A 218 -5.71 -13.80 6.97
C PRO A 218 -5.33 -13.71 5.49
N LEU A 219 -5.50 -12.54 4.87
CA LEU A 219 -5.10 -12.34 3.48
C LEU A 219 -3.57 -12.26 3.32
N LEU A 220 -2.91 -11.55 4.23
CA LEU A 220 -1.49 -11.23 4.15
C LEU A 220 -0.62 -12.29 4.81
N MET A 221 -1.14 -13.07 5.75
CA MET A 221 -0.39 -14.08 6.50
C MET A 221 -0.94 -15.50 6.38
N GLY A 222 -2.16 -15.66 5.84
CA GLY A 222 -2.79 -16.97 5.72
C GLY A 222 -3.23 -17.59 7.07
N GLN A 223 -3.27 -16.79 8.13
CA GLN A 223 -3.64 -17.19 9.50
C GLN A 223 -4.70 -16.26 10.07
N ALA A 224 -5.52 -16.74 10.99
CA ALA A 224 -6.36 -15.88 11.82
C ALA A 224 -5.52 -15.11 12.86
N VAL A 225 -6.05 -14.02 13.39
CA VAL A 225 -5.31 -13.17 14.35
C VAL A 225 -4.97 -13.91 15.64
N ASP A 226 -5.89 -14.75 16.11
CA ASP A 226 -5.76 -15.59 17.30
C ASP A 226 -4.76 -16.75 17.11
N GLU A 227 -4.44 -17.12 15.86
CA GLU A 227 -3.45 -18.16 15.53
C GLU A 227 -2.01 -17.62 15.47
N LEU A 228 -1.81 -16.30 15.53
CA LEU A 228 -0.48 -15.70 15.35
C LEU A 228 0.47 -15.99 16.52
N ASP A 229 -0.05 -16.25 17.73
CA ASP A 229 0.79 -16.60 18.88
C ASP A 229 1.46 -17.96 18.65
N ASP A 230 0.67 -18.96 18.26
CA ASP A 230 1.16 -20.30 17.96
C ASP A 230 2.09 -20.34 16.74
N VAL A 231 1.84 -19.48 15.74
CA VAL A 231 2.55 -19.52 14.46
C VAL A 231 3.84 -18.70 14.47
N CYS A 232 3.86 -17.56 15.17
CA CYS A 232 5.00 -16.63 15.16
C CYS A 232 5.30 -15.94 16.49
N GLY A 233 4.73 -16.42 17.60
CA GLY A 233 4.96 -15.86 18.93
C GLY A 233 4.46 -14.42 19.08
N TRP A 234 3.43 -14.06 18.33
CA TRP A 234 2.77 -12.76 18.43
C TRP A 234 1.57 -12.90 19.38
N PRO A 235 1.65 -12.50 20.67
CA PRO A 235 0.63 -12.84 21.64
C PRO A 235 -0.61 -11.98 21.42
N SER A 236 -1.76 -12.63 21.58
CA SER A 236 -3.06 -11.98 21.70
C SER A 236 -3.68 -12.42 23.04
N PRO A 237 -3.97 -11.51 24.01
CA PRO A 237 -3.97 -10.05 23.91
C PRO A 237 -2.58 -9.40 23.98
N ARG A 238 -2.50 -8.08 23.74
CA ARG A 238 -1.33 -7.32 23.22
C ARG A 238 -0.48 -6.51 24.25
N PRO A 239 -0.05 -7.03 25.41
CA PRO A 239 0.62 -6.21 26.42
C PRO A 239 1.97 -5.66 25.95
N GLU A 240 2.70 -6.39 25.09
CA GLU A 240 4.10 -6.07 24.75
C GLU A 240 4.31 -5.53 23.33
N ARG A 241 3.24 -5.40 22.52
CA ARG A 241 3.30 -4.97 21.10
C ARG A 241 4.47 -5.62 20.33
N PRO A 242 4.50 -6.95 20.23
CA PRO A 242 5.55 -7.67 19.49
C PRO A 242 5.60 -7.25 18.01
N LYS A 243 6.76 -7.51 17.39
CA LYS A 243 7.01 -7.25 15.97
C LYS A 243 6.50 -8.38 15.09
N PHE A 244 6.02 -8.06 13.90
CA PHE A 244 5.49 -9.06 12.96
C PHE A 244 6.58 -9.78 12.14
N ASP A 245 7.86 -9.47 12.34
CA ASP A 245 8.96 -9.98 11.51
C ASP A 245 9.02 -11.51 11.46
N GLN A 246 8.58 -12.22 12.49
CA GLN A 246 8.59 -13.70 12.49
C GLN A 246 7.37 -14.31 11.79
N CYS A 247 6.31 -13.54 11.56
CA CYS A 247 5.06 -14.04 11.00
C CYS A 247 5.17 -14.42 9.51
N PRO A 248 4.35 -15.38 9.03
CA PRO A 248 4.42 -15.88 7.67
C PRO A 248 3.76 -14.91 6.70
N HIS A 249 4.49 -13.92 6.19
CA HIS A 249 3.90 -12.95 5.28
C HIS A 249 3.88 -13.40 3.82
N LEU A 250 2.82 -13.04 3.10
CA LEU A 250 2.60 -13.27 1.66
C LEU A 250 3.81 -12.81 0.84
N TRP A 251 4.34 -11.63 1.14
CA TRP A 251 5.47 -11.07 0.42
C TRP A 251 6.76 -11.86 0.63
N ARG A 252 6.96 -12.54 1.77
CA ARG A 252 8.15 -13.40 1.97
C ARG A 252 8.16 -14.55 0.96
N SER A 253 7.03 -15.25 0.82
CA SER A 253 6.89 -16.35 -0.15
C SER A 253 7.01 -15.90 -1.61
N PHE A 254 6.61 -14.67 -1.92
CA PHE A 254 6.83 -14.09 -3.25
C PHE A 254 8.29 -13.69 -3.48
N ALA A 255 8.96 -13.10 -2.47
CA ALA A 255 10.37 -12.74 -2.54
C ALA A 255 11.26 -13.97 -2.79
N GLU A 256 11.00 -15.09 -2.09
CA GLU A 256 11.67 -16.38 -2.27
C GLU A 256 11.48 -16.95 -3.68
N GLN A 257 10.38 -16.60 -4.36
CA GLN A 257 10.09 -16.98 -5.74
C GLN A 257 10.60 -15.96 -6.77
N GLY A 258 11.44 -15.01 -6.36
CA GLY A 258 12.09 -14.06 -7.26
C GLY A 258 11.22 -12.89 -7.67
N PHE A 259 10.15 -12.60 -6.93
CA PHE A 259 9.43 -11.34 -7.09
C PHE A 259 10.14 -10.21 -6.35
N ARG A 260 10.02 -9.01 -6.91
CA ARG A 260 10.27 -7.76 -6.19
C ARG A 260 9.01 -7.40 -5.42
N THR A 261 9.16 -7.10 -4.15
CA THR A 261 8.04 -6.92 -3.24
C THR A 261 7.89 -5.47 -2.84
N LEU A 262 6.65 -4.98 -2.86
CA LEU A 262 6.27 -3.66 -2.37
C LEU A 262 5.08 -3.83 -1.44
N PHE A 263 5.20 -3.29 -0.24
CA PHE A 263 4.08 -3.07 0.67
C PHE A 263 4.00 -1.57 0.95
N ALA A 264 2.90 -0.94 0.56
CA ALA A 264 2.70 0.48 0.76
C ALA A 264 1.31 0.71 1.36
N ASP A 265 1.30 0.94 2.67
CA ASP A 265 0.08 1.27 3.38
C ASP A 265 -0.23 2.77 3.26
N LEU A 266 -1.44 3.15 3.68
CA LEU A 266 -1.85 4.53 3.77
C LEU A 266 -0.89 5.33 4.67
N PRO A 267 -0.57 6.57 4.29
CA PRO A 267 0.57 7.33 4.79
C PRO A 267 0.30 8.06 6.12
N THR A 268 -0.28 7.37 7.10
CA THR A 268 -0.62 7.95 8.39
C THR A 268 -0.23 7.01 9.54
N ARG A 269 -0.31 7.52 10.78
CA ARG A 269 -0.25 6.69 11.99
C ARG A 269 -1.34 5.61 12.06
N ALA A 270 -2.38 5.67 11.21
CA ALA A 270 -3.42 4.65 11.09
C ALA A 270 -3.01 3.46 10.19
N ALA A 271 -1.74 3.34 9.81
CA ALA A 271 -1.23 2.15 9.14
C ALA A 271 -1.52 0.88 9.95
N ILE A 272 -1.91 -0.18 9.25
CA ILE A 272 -2.55 -1.36 9.80
C ILE A 272 -1.69 -2.10 10.82
N PHE A 273 -0.38 -2.17 10.57
CA PHE A 273 0.57 -2.83 11.45
C PHE A 273 1.17 -1.89 12.50
N ASN A 274 0.76 -0.62 12.55
CA ASN A 274 1.45 0.40 13.37
C ASN A 274 0.51 1.16 14.31
N SER A 275 -0.78 1.25 13.99
CA SER A 275 -1.73 2.09 14.73
C SER A 275 -1.97 1.61 16.16
N GLN A 276 -2.10 0.28 16.34
CA GLN A 276 -2.30 -0.37 17.64
C GLN A 276 -1.27 -1.47 17.91
N GLU A 277 -0.39 -1.75 16.94
CA GLU A 277 0.54 -2.88 16.98
C GLU A 277 2.01 -2.44 17.02
N GLY A 278 2.91 -3.41 17.18
CA GLY A 278 4.35 -3.17 17.26
C GLY A 278 5.02 -2.80 15.94
N GLY A 279 4.36 -3.02 14.80
CA GLY A 279 4.97 -2.85 13.48
C GLY A 279 6.04 -3.91 13.19
N PHE A 280 7.03 -3.50 12.42
CA PHE A 280 8.17 -4.32 12.01
C PHE A 280 9.48 -3.79 12.63
N ALA A 281 10.44 -4.68 12.83
CA ALA A 281 11.82 -4.32 13.18
C ALA A 281 12.63 -4.01 11.92
N SER A 282 12.39 -4.74 10.83
CA SER A 282 13.00 -4.49 9.52
C SER A 282 11.92 -4.21 8.47
N PRO A 283 12.24 -3.49 7.38
CA PRO A 283 11.30 -3.30 6.27
C PRO A 283 10.75 -4.66 5.78
N PRO A 284 9.42 -4.87 5.78
CA PRO A 284 8.85 -6.18 5.47
C PRO A 284 8.98 -6.57 3.99
N THR A 285 9.25 -5.60 3.12
CA THR A 285 9.34 -5.78 1.66
C THR A 285 10.53 -5.04 1.09
N ASP A 286 10.91 -5.38 -0.14
CA ASP A 286 12.03 -4.74 -0.85
C ASP A 286 11.82 -3.22 -1.01
N TYR A 287 10.57 -2.79 -1.18
CA TYR A 287 10.18 -1.38 -1.36
C TYR A 287 9.08 -1.02 -0.37
N TYR A 288 9.44 -0.26 0.66
CA TYR A 288 8.59 0.06 1.79
C TYR A 288 8.61 1.58 2.07
N PRO A 289 7.66 2.36 1.53
CA PRO A 289 7.72 3.82 1.55
C PRO A 289 7.31 4.47 2.88
N ARG A 290 7.11 3.69 3.95
CA ARG A 290 6.68 4.23 5.25
C ARG A 290 7.64 5.30 5.81
N PRO A 291 8.98 5.10 5.84
CA PRO A 291 9.89 6.13 6.36
C PRO A 291 9.78 7.46 5.60
N PHE A 292 9.54 7.40 4.29
CA PHE A 292 9.29 8.59 3.48
C PHE A 292 8.01 9.32 3.90
N PHE A 293 6.92 8.59 4.11
CA PHE A 293 5.66 9.21 4.53
C PHE A 293 5.71 9.74 5.95
N LEU A 294 6.43 9.09 6.88
CA LEU A 294 6.68 9.64 8.21
C LEU A 294 7.51 10.93 8.16
N ALA A 295 8.53 10.97 7.31
CA ALA A 295 9.36 12.17 7.14
C ALA A 295 8.61 13.33 6.47
N ALA A 296 7.68 13.00 5.57
CA ALA A 296 6.86 13.96 4.84
C ALA A 296 5.52 14.29 5.55
N GLU A 297 5.24 13.66 6.70
CA GLU A 297 3.98 13.82 7.44
C GLU A 297 3.88 15.27 7.91
N GLY A 298 2.77 15.92 7.51
CA GLY A 298 2.45 17.29 7.89
C GLY A 298 1.00 17.41 8.32
N PRO A 299 0.63 18.49 9.02
CA PRO A 299 -0.71 18.64 9.61
C PRO A 299 -1.87 18.67 8.59
N SER A 300 -1.57 18.76 7.29
CA SER A 300 -2.55 18.91 6.21
C SER A 300 -2.83 17.65 5.38
N GLY A 301 -2.16 16.51 5.63
CA GLY A 301 -2.28 15.31 4.79
C GLY A 301 -1.78 15.52 3.35
N CYS A 302 -0.88 16.49 3.16
CA CYS A 302 -0.29 16.87 1.90
C CYS A 302 1.24 16.76 1.97
N VAL A 303 1.84 16.28 0.88
CA VAL A 303 3.28 16.34 0.64
C VAL A 303 3.53 17.41 -0.44
N GLY A 304 3.86 18.62 0.02
CA GLY A 304 3.92 19.81 -0.84
C GLY A 304 2.57 20.09 -1.52
N ARG A 305 2.56 20.18 -2.86
CA ARG A 305 1.34 20.47 -3.66
C ARG A 305 0.43 19.26 -3.91
N ARG A 306 0.71 18.10 -3.30
CA ARG A 306 0.00 16.85 -3.59
C ARG A 306 -0.52 16.23 -2.32
N THR A 307 -1.68 15.59 -2.40
CA THR A 307 -2.15 14.73 -1.31
C THR A 307 -1.18 13.55 -1.15
N GLU A 308 -1.02 13.05 0.06
CA GLU A 308 -0.14 11.90 0.30
C GLU A 308 -0.57 10.68 -0.54
N THR A 309 -1.89 10.46 -0.68
CA THR A 309 -2.46 9.44 -1.58
C THR A 309 -1.96 9.60 -3.02
N SER A 310 -1.91 10.82 -3.55
CA SER A 310 -1.42 11.07 -4.91
C SER A 310 0.07 10.76 -5.04
N VAL A 311 0.86 11.03 -4.00
CA VAL A 311 2.29 10.69 -3.95
C VAL A 311 2.48 9.17 -3.89
N LEU A 312 1.72 8.48 -3.03
CA LEU A 312 1.69 7.01 -2.91
C LEU A 312 1.38 6.35 -4.25
N LEU A 313 0.29 6.76 -4.91
CA LEU A 313 -0.12 6.18 -6.19
C LEU A 313 0.92 6.42 -7.30
N ARG A 314 1.62 7.57 -7.29
CA ARG A 314 2.73 7.85 -8.23
C ARG A 314 3.95 7.01 -7.95
N TYR A 315 4.28 6.77 -6.69
CA TYR A 315 5.35 5.86 -6.29
C TYR A 315 5.05 4.44 -6.80
N VAL A 316 3.83 3.94 -6.60
CA VAL A 316 3.36 2.65 -7.12
C VAL A 316 3.43 2.59 -8.65
N GLN A 317 2.99 3.63 -9.36
CA GLN A 317 3.12 3.70 -10.83
C GLN A 317 4.58 3.65 -11.28
N THR A 318 5.48 4.30 -10.54
CA THR A 318 6.92 4.28 -10.82
C THR A 318 7.50 2.89 -10.61
N PHE A 319 7.11 2.22 -9.52
CA PHE A 319 7.49 0.84 -9.23
C PHE A 319 7.00 -0.13 -10.31
N VAL A 320 5.71 -0.09 -10.65
CA VAL A 320 5.12 -0.93 -11.70
C VAL A 320 5.79 -0.68 -13.05
N ARG A 321 6.09 0.59 -13.38
CA ARG A 321 6.86 0.93 -14.60
C ARG A 321 8.25 0.32 -14.58
N ARG A 322 8.96 0.48 -13.46
CA ARG A 322 10.35 0.06 -13.31
C ARG A 322 10.49 -1.43 -13.51
N PHE A 323 9.53 -2.19 -13.00
CA PHE A 323 9.57 -3.65 -13.01
C PHE A 323 8.57 -4.25 -14.00
N ALA A 324 8.17 -3.52 -15.04
CA ALA A 324 7.22 -4.03 -16.05
C ALA A 324 7.73 -5.28 -16.79
N SER A 325 9.05 -5.40 -16.98
CA SER A 325 9.72 -6.56 -17.60
C SER A 325 10.14 -7.63 -16.58
N SER A 326 9.80 -7.46 -15.31
CA SER A 326 10.22 -8.30 -14.20
C SER A 326 9.02 -8.70 -13.33
N ARG A 327 9.19 -9.72 -12.48
CA ARG A 327 8.14 -10.12 -11.55
C ARG A 327 8.09 -9.18 -10.36
N TYR A 328 6.89 -8.73 -10.02
CA TYR A 328 6.65 -7.99 -8.79
C TYR A 328 5.36 -8.40 -8.09
N LEU A 329 5.36 -8.28 -6.76
CA LEU A 329 4.17 -8.24 -5.91
C LEU A 329 4.09 -6.85 -5.31
N ALA A 330 3.00 -6.14 -5.57
CA ALA A 330 2.72 -4.85 -4.96
C ALA A 330 1.41 -4.93 -4.19
N VAL A 331 1.48 -4.77 -2.87
CA VAL A 331 0.33 -4.67 -1.97
C VAL A 331 0.20 -3.21 -1.54
N VAL A 332 -0.89 -2.56 -1.95
CA VAL A 332 -1.09 -1.12 -1.75
C VAL A 332 -2.41 -0.90 -1.06
N ARG A 333 -2.40 -0.30 0.13
CA ARG A 333 -3.64 0.11 0.81
C ARG A 333 -3.82 1.62 0.70
N VAL A 334 -5.04 2.04 0.32
CA VAL A 334 -5.43 3.44 0.25
C VAL A 334 -6.51 3.73 1.28
N ALA A 335 -6.41 4.88 1.94
CA ALA A 335 -7.38 5.31 2.94
C ALA A 335 -8.78 5.50 2.35
N ARG A 336 -9.81 5.37 3.17
CA ARG A 336 -11.20 5.71 2.80
C ARG A 336 -11.36 7.13 2.26
N SER A 337 -10.61 8.07 2.85
CA SER A 337 -10.61 9.49 2.49
C SER A 337 -9.84 9.80 1.21
N ALA A 338 -9.21 8.79 0.59
CA ALA A 338 -8.52 8.94 -0.69
C ALA A 338 -9.49 9.50 -1.75
N PRO A 339 -9.08 10.53 -2.50
CA PRO A 339 -9.90 11.03 -3.60
C PRO A 339 -10.10 9.94 -4.66
N ASP A 340 -11.35 9.57 -4.97
CA ASP A 340 -11.69 8.57 -6.01
C ASP A 340 -11.03 8.87 -7.37
N GLN A 341 -10.96 10.15 -7.73
CA GLN A 341 -10.28 10.57 -8.95
C GLN A 341 -8.80 10.17 -8.97
N ALA A 342 -8.11 10.18 -7.83
CA ALA A 342 -6.69 9.82 -7.77
C ALA A 342 -6.49 8.34 -8.09
N LEU A 343 -7.30 7.45 -7.49
CA LEU A 343 -7.22 6.01 -7.73
C LEU A 343 -7.66 5.64 -9.15
N SER A 344 -8.78 6.20 -9.62
CA SER A 344 -9.27 5.94 -10.99
C SER A 344 -8.27 6.40 -12.07
N GLU A 345 -7.67 7.59 -11.93
CA GLU A 345 -6.63 8.05 -12.85
C GLU A 345 -5.34 7.23 -12.75
N ALA A 346 -5.02 6.71 -11.56
CA ALA A 346 -3.90 5.81 -11.41
C ALA A 346 -4.09 4.53 -12.22
N LEU A 347 -5.26 3.89 -12.10
CA LEU A 347 -5.64 2.68 -12.85
C LEU A 347 -5.71 2.92 -14.37
N LYS A 348 -6.33 4.03 -14.80
CA LYS A 348 -6.37 4.43 -16.22
C LYS A 348 -4.97 4.61 -16.79
N THR A 349 -4.07 5.22 -16.03
CA THR A 349 -2.68 5.43 -16.46
C THR A 349 -1.93 4.11 -16.62
N LEU A 350 -2.06 3.20 -15.65
CA LEU A 350 -1.44 1.87 -15.73
C LEU A 350 -1.95 1.10 -16.96
N ARG A 351 -3.25 1.16 -17.24
CA ARG A 351 -3.85 0.56 -18.44
C ARG A 351 -3.34 1.21 -19.73
N ARG A 352 -3.42 2.54 -19.85
CA ARG A 352 -3.02 3.28 -21.06
C ARG A 352 -1.55 3.06 -21.42
N ARG A 353 -0.69 2.90 -20.40
CA ARG A 353 0.74 2.62 -20.58
C ARG A 353 1.06 1.14 -20.77
N LYS A 354 0.06 0.27 -20.92
CA LYS A 354 0.20 -1.19 -21.10
C LYS A 354 0.95 -1.88 -19.95
N GLN A 355 0.91 -1.29 -18.76
CA GLN A 355 1.64 -1.79 -17.58
C GLN A 355 0.88 -2.90 -16.83
N LEU A 356 -0.31 -3.25 -17.31
CA LEU A 356 -1.15 -4.31 -16.75
C LEU A 356 -1.22 -5.55 -17.66
N GLU A 357 -0.56 -5.56 -18.83
CA GLU A 357 -0.67 -6.66 -19.79
C GLU A 357 -0.14 -8.00 -19.24
N ASN A 358 0.85 -7.93 -18.35
CA ASN A 358 1.46 -9.07 -17.67
C ASN A 358 1.29 -8.98 -16.14
N THR A 359 0.17 -8.40 -15.69
CA THR A 359 -0.12 -8.20 -14.26
C THR A 359 -1.54 -8.63 -13.93
N VAL A 360 -1.71 -9.46 -12.90
CA VAL A 360 -3.00 -9.69 -12.25
C VAL A 360 -3.28 -8.52 -11.32
N LEU A 361 -4.26 -7.70 -11.68
CA LEU A 361 -4.81 -6.64 -10.82
C LEU A 361 -5.92 -7.23 -9.95
N VAL A 362 -5.77 -7.11 -8.64
CA VAL A 362 -6.79 -7.46 -7.65
C VAL A 362 -7.15 -6.18 -6.89
N VAL A 363 -8.45 -5.89 -6.77
CA VAL A 363 -8.95 -4.77 -5.96
C VAL A 363 -9.89 -5.32 -4.90
N LEU A 364 -9.57 -5.07 -3.63
CA LEU A 364 -10.33 -5.52 -2.47
C LEU A 364 -10.73 -4.34 -1.60
N THR A 365 -11.75 -4.54 -0.78
CA THR A 365 -12.14 -3.63 0.29
C THR A 365 -11.84 -4.31 1.62
N ALA A 366 -11.18 -3.62 2.55
CA ALA A 366 -10.96 -4.12 3.89
C ALA A 366 -11.13 -2.98 4.87
N GLY A 367 -12.24 -2.98 5.61
CA GLY A 367 -12.60 -1.92 6.55
C GLY A 367 -13.51 -2.46 7.64
N GLU A 368 -13.81 -1.61 8.62
CA GLU A 368 -14.54 -1.99 9.83
C GLU A 368 -16.02 -2.29 9.53
N ILE A 369 -16.54 -3.46 9.92
CA ILE A 369 -17.98 -3.71 9.81
C ILE A 369 -18.65 -2.89 10.93
N PRO A 370 -19.51 -1.91 10.62
CA PRO A 370 -20.24 -1.24 11.69
C PRO A 370 -20.99 -2.29 12.51
N PRO A 371 -20.99 -2.20 13.85
CA PRO A 371 -21.70 -3.16 14.69
C PRO A 371 -23.14 -3.26 14.18
N LYS A 372 -23.65 -4.49 14.06
CA LYS A 372 -25.05 -4.71 13.70
C LYS A 372 -25.89 -3.99 14.75
N VAL A 373 -26.47 -2.85 14.38
CA VAL A 373 -27.56 -2.24 15.13
C VAL A 373 -28.74 -3.17 14.89
N PHE A 374 -28.92 -4.11 15.81
CA PHE A 374 -30.11 -4.95 15.87
C PHE A 374 -31.21 -4.21 16.63
#